data_AF-A0AAV5NEQ1-F1
#
_entry.id   AF-A0AAV5NEQ1-F1
#
_cell.length_a   1.000
_cell.length_b   1.000
_cell.length_c   1.000
_cell.angle_alpha   90.00
_cell.angle_beta   90.00
_cell.angle_gamma   90.00
#
_symmetry.space_group_name_H-M   'P 1'
#
loop_
_entity.id
_entity.type
_entity.pdbx_description
1 polymer ?
#
loop_
_entity_poly.entity_id
_entity_poly.type
_entity_poly.pdbx_seq_one_letter_code
_entity_poly.pdbx_strand_id
1 'polypeptide(L)'
;MTGVYTVPDDVERLPGLTSDRNIGHRDLYTDEDALFPHLSQQAGPTRAAALLDGVIFHHVGWLAKQLIAWSRNGNPLVGPVLRPLGNSVAALLAVSRTRFSIVQIGWMKTRMGVPVLSGVVAFRVLVHSRHDLTEVLACSDDTGEVIGRITPVRLTTIGAVSTWSANLWIDTSCLRTGRQKIHVRAWAGSRLAGQMRRFVMVQNEDTTLHAVPDAVQSSSYIQSPDSPTDDATSWVLSRPVERHHPPGALFSGPVNSILVLRTDQLGDVAASLPAMARLRKLFPQAHVTMLLQKANVPVARASGVADEYLDLTLRYDSKTERRYLDAEADAHLRTQLRGRSFDLAIDLSPGAESQHLLLLCSARRRVGFKPEQFPFLDFGIEVISREVINRKPVISHAAHVELLVSSLGQLMDQRREVVPRREPAPSQLGMTRLRDRPIIVHSGARHPINRWPIENFLQLCGVLAAASGREVLFFVDGHALNDAVRSRCTELPGVTLMDCLPMDAFDALVASAVLFVANDTGPKHLAAARGVPVVSIAIPRLNWEEWGQNQGGVILSRTVPCAGCGLNNRDACGRDAACITTISVETVLKVALDVFEQSKTE
;
A
#
# COMPACT_ATOMS: atom_id res chain seq x y z
N MET A 1 -20.05 -11.29 48.52
CA MET A 1 -20.79 -12.25 47.66
C MET A 1 -20.26 -12.09 46.25
N THR A 2 -19.79 -13.18 45.65
CA THR A 2 -19.18 -13.22 44.31
C THR A 2 -20.26 -13.40 43.24
N GLY A 3 -20.48 -12.38 42.41
CA GLY A 3 -21.31 -12.48 41.21
C GLY A 3 -20.49 -12.93 40.01
N VAL A 4 -20.41 -14.24 39.78
CA VAL A 4 -19.76 -14.80 38.58
C VAL A 4 -20.70 -14.65 37.39
N TYR A 5 -20.39 -13.74 36.47
CA TYR A 5 -21.04 -13.72 35.17
C TYR A 5 -20.40 -14.76 34.26
N THR A 6 -21.04 -15.92 34.16
CA THR A 6 -20.75 -16.92 33.12
C THR A 6 -21.17 -16.37 31.77
N VAL A 7 -20.18 -16.05 30.92
CA VAL A 7 -20.39 -15.76 29.50
C VAL A 7 -20.60 -17.09 28.76
N PRO A 8 -21.58 -17.23 27.85
CA PRO A 8 -21.77 -18.45 27.07
C PRO A 8 -20.55 -18.78 26.18
N ASP A 9 -20.17 -20.06 26.10
CA ASP A 9 -18.89 -20.54 25.54
C ASP A 9 -18.72 -20.45 24.01
N ASP A 10 -19.69 -19.90 23.26
CA ASP A 10 -19.73 -19.99 21.78
C ASP A 10 -19.18 -18.76 21.02
N VAL A 11 -18.52 -17.82 21.70
CA VAL A 11 -17.83 -16.68 21.04
C VAL A 11 -16.36 -16.63 21.46
N GLU A 12 -15.55 -17.48 20.82
CA GLU A 12 -14.08 -17.39 20.91
C GLU A 12 -13.61 -15.96 20.62
N ARG A 13 -12.86 -15.39 21.58
CA ARG A 13 -11.90 -14.33 21.27
C ARG A 13 -10.97 -14.86 20.18
N LEU A 14 -10.94 -14.24 19.01
CA LEU A 14 -10.02 -14.59 17.92
C LEU A 14 -8.79 -13.65 17.91
N PRO A 15 -7.72 -13.92 18.69
CA PRO A 15 -6.45 -13.21 18.53
C PRO A 15 -5.79 -13.68 17.23
N GLY A 16 -6.03 -12.99 16.12
CA GLY A 16 -5.49 -13.40 14.83
C GLY A 16 -6.12 -12.77 13.61
N LEU A 17 -6.39 -11.46 13.64
CA LEU A 17 -6.64 -10.68 12.43
C LEU A 17 -5.31 -10.22 11.83
N THR A 18 -5.20 -10.28 10.51
CA THR A 18 -4.08 -9.72 9.76
C THR A 18 -4.60 -8.73 8.74
N SER A 19 -4.11 -7.50 8.77
CA SER A 19 -4.24 -6.56 7.65
C SER A 19 -3.34 -7.00 6.51
N ASP A 20 -3.86 -7.12 5.28
CA ASP A 20 -3.03 -7.32 4.09
C ASP A 20 -2.22 -6.03 3.79
N ARG A 21 -1.08 -5.85 4.46
CA ARG A 21 -0.07 -4.88 4.00
C ARG A 21 0.64 -5.48 2.78
N ASN A 22 0.42 -4.86 1.63
CA ASN A 22 0.96 -5.21 0.31
C ASN A 22 0.55 -6.56 -0.28
N ILE A 23 -0.45 -6.53 -1.18
CA ILE A 23 -0.46 -7.45 -2.33
C ILE A 23 0.77 -7.11 -3.18
N GLY A 24 1.68 -8.07 -3.34
CA GLY A 24 2.94 -7.85 -4.04
C GLY A 24 2.76 -7.37 -5.47
N HIS A 25 2.92 -6.06 -5.68
CA HIS A 25 3.21 -5.48 -6.98
C HIS A 25 4.65 -5.87 -7.34
N ARG A 26 4.81 -6.98 -8.06
CA ARG A 26 6.02 -7.22 -8.84
C ARG A 26 6.09 -6.13 -9.91
N ASP A 27 7.05 -5.22 -9.76
CA ASP A 27 7.43 -4.34 -10.85
C ASP A 27 7.93 -5.17 -12.03
N LEU A 28 7.46 -4.81 -13.22
CA LEU A 28 7.82 -5.45 -14.48
C LEU A 28 9.07 -4.76 -15.07
N TYR A 29 10.20 -4.91 -14.37
CA TYR A 29 11.54 -4.68 -14.93
C TYR A 29 12.46 -5.86 -14.56
N THR A 30 13.43 -6.15 -15.42
CA THR A 30 14.06 -7.47 -15.60
C THR A 30 15.21 -7.77 -14.63
N ASP A 31 15.39 -9.06 -14.29
CA ASP A 31 16.52 -9.85 -14.81
C ASP A 31 16.41 -11.36 -14.51
N GLU A 32 17.33 -12.14 -15.09
CA GLU A 32 17.25 -13.59 -15.31
C GLU A 32 17.88 -14.46 -14.20
N ASP A 33 17.82 -15.79 -14.41
CA ASP A 33 18.59 -16.86 -13.74
C ASP A 33 18.39 -17.19 -12.25
N ALA A 34 17.69 -18.32 -12.01
CA ALA A 34 18.00 -19.25 -10.92
C ALA A 34 17.58 -20.69 -11.28
N LEU A 35 18.49 -21.67 -11.08
CA LEU A 35 18.32 -23.07 -11.50
C LEU A 35 17.60 -23.97 -10.47
N PHE A 36 16.96 -25.03 -10.97
CA PHE A 36 16.63 -26.28 -10.25
C PHE A 36 17.91 -27.12 -10.01
N PRO A 37 18.02 -27.97 -8.96
CA PRO A 37 17.22 -29.20 -8.75
C PRO A 37 16.74 -29.36 -7.28
N HIS A 38 16.20 -30.47 -6.74
CA HIS A 38 16.13 -31.90 -7.11
C HIS A 38 14.76 -32.55 -6.76
N LEU A 39 14.68 -33.89 -6.75
CA LEU A 39 13.52 -34.73 -6.42
C LEU A 39 13.85 -35.68 -5.25
N SER A 40 12.86 -36.11 -4.46
CA SER A 40 12.81 -37.48 -3.92
C SER A 40 11.37 -37.98 -3.76
N GLN A 41 11.19 -39.30 -3.78
CA GLN A 41 9.90 -40.01 -3.91
C GLN A 41 9.52 -40.74 -2.61
N GLN A 42 8.23 -41.03 -2.37
CA GLN A 42 7.67 -42.41 -2.30
C GLN A 42 6.22 -42.48 -1.76
N ALA A 43 5.41 -43.37 -2.36
CA ALA A 43 4.15 -44.01 -1.90
C ALA A 43 2.97 -43.13 -1.35
N GLY A 44 1.69 -43.47 -1.52
CA GLY A 44 1.01 -44.60 -2.15
C GLY A 44 -0.50 -44.28 -2.39
N PRO A 45 -1.30 -45.18 -2.99
CA PRO A 45 -2.50 -44.78 -3.74
C PRO A 45 -3.83 -44.88 -2.96
N THR A 46 -4.62 -43.79 -2.92
CA THR A 46 -6.11 -43.84 -2.87
C THR A 46 -6.74 -42.43 -3.02
N ARG A 47 -7.07 -42.04 -4.27
CA ARG A 47 -8.10 -41.03 -4.70
C ARG A 47 -7.89 -40.60 -6.17
N ALA A 48 -7.72 -41.56 -7.07
CA ALA A 48 -7.32 -41.33 -8.47
C ALA A 48 -8.44 -40.80 -9.40
N ALA A 49 -9.62 -40.44 -8.89
CA ALA A 49 -10.77 -40.00 -9.70
C ALA A 49 -11.16 -38.51 -9.57
N ALA A 50 -10.57 -37.78 -8.61
CA ALA A 50 -10.85 -36.34 -8.39
C ALA A 50 -9.63 -35.42 -8.60
N LEU A 51 -8.47 -35.98 -8.94
CA LEU A 51 -7.21 -35.26 -9.16
C LEU A 51 -6.87 -35.06 -10.65
N LEU A 52 -7.54 -35.75 -11.57
CA LEU A 52 -7.25 -35.68 -13.01
C LEU A 52 -7.64 -34.34 -13.66
N ASP A 53 -8.70 -33.67 -13.19
CA ASP A 53 -9.09 -32.34 -13.68
C ASP A 53 -8.05 -31.24 -13.32
N GLY A 54 -7.30 -31.41 -12.23
CA GLY A 54 -6.25 -30.48 -11.83
C GLY A 54 -4.91 -30.71 -12.56
N VAL A 55 -4.55 -31.98 -12.76
CA VAL A 55 -3.25 -32.36 -13.35
C VAL A 55 -3.19 -32.04 -14.85
N ILE A 56 -4.29 -32.22 -15.59
CA ILE A 56 -4.35 -31.84 -17.01
C ILE A 56 -4.15 -30.32 -17.17
N PHE A 57 -4.73 -29.49 -16.31
CA PHE A 57 -4.55 -28.04 -16.37
C PHE A 57 -3.13 -27.58 -15.99
N HIS A 58 -2.44 -28.26 -15.06
CA HIS A 58 -1.07 -27.89 -14.70
C HIS A 58 -0.07 -28.21 -15.82
N HIS A 59 -0.22 -29.37 -16.48
CA HIS A 59 0.63 -29.73 -17.62
C HIS A 59 0.30 -28.92 -18.88
N VAL A 60 -0.96 -28.54 -19.14
CA VAL A 60 -1.32 -27.64 -20.26
C VAL A 60 -0.87 -26.20 -19.99
N GLY A 61 -0.95 -25.71 -18.74
CA GLY A 61 -0.39 -24.42 -18.35
C GLY A 61 1.14 -24.38 -18.45
N TRP A 62 1.80 -25.49 -18.14
CA TRP A 62 3.23 -25.68 -18.39
C TRP A 62 3.53 -25.72 -19.90
N LEU A 63 2.77 -26.49 -20.70
CA LEU A 63 2.95 -26.57 -22.16
C LEU A 63 2.76 -25.20 -22.83
N ALA A 64 1.76 -24.41 -22.39
CA ALA A 64 1.53 -23.05 -22.86
C ALA A 64 2.68 -22.11 -22.48
N LYS A 65 3.21 -22.20 -21.25
CA LYS A 65 4.41 -21.46 -20.84
C LYS A 65 5.65 -21.87 -21.64
N GLN A 66 5.83 -23.16 -21.90
CA GLN A 66 6.92 -23.67 -22.74
C GLN A 66 6.79 -23.18 -24.18
N LEU A 67 5.61 -23.27 -24.80
CA LEU A 67 5.37 -22.75 -26.15
C LEU A 67 5.57 -21.22 -26.23
N ILE A 68 5.19 -20.46 -25.19
CA ILE A 68 5.43 -19.02 -25.10
C ILE A 68 6.94 -18.73 -24.94
N ALA A 69 7.67 -19.47 -24.10
CA ALA A 69 9.12 -19.33 -23.94
C ALA A 69 9.87 -19.72 -25.23
N TRP A 70 9.47 -20.82 -25.88
CA TRP A 70 10.02 -21.28 -27.17
C TRP A 70 9.72 -20.31 -28.31
N SER A 71 8.58 -19.60 -28.27
CA SER A 71 8.28 -18.49 -29.20
C SER A 71 9.10 -17.22 -28.96
N ARG A 72 9.77 -17.10 -27.81
CA ARG A 72 10.64 -15.97 -27.44
C ARG A 72 12.12 -16.30 -27.68
N ASN A 73 12.51 -17.56 -27.56
CA ASN A 73 13.88 -18.01 -27.81
C ASN A 73 14.14 -18.32 -29.30
N GLY A 74 14.27 -17.26 -30.10
CA GLY A 74 15.30 -17.20 -31.15
C GLY A 74 15.14 -17.97 -32.47
N ASN A 75 13.98 -18.55 -32.82
CA ASN A 75 13.79 -19.18 -34.15
C ASN A 75 12.84 -18.37 -35.08
N PRO A 76 13.35 -17.65 -36.11
CA PRO A 76 12.56 -16.75 -36.95
C PRO A 76 11.44 -17.42 -37.77
N LEU A 77 11.54 -18.72 -38.05
CA LEU A 77 10.61 -19.43 -38.95
C LEU A 77 9.36 -19.97 -38.25
N VAL A 78 9.37 -20.07 -36.91
CA VAL A 78 8.33 -20.78 -36.14
C VAL A 78 7.35 -19.82 -35.45
N GLY A 79 7.82 -18.64 -35.04
CA GLY A 79 7.04 -17.63 -34.32
C GLY A 79 5.73 -17.17 -35.00
N PRO A 80 5.69 -16.94 -36.33
CA PRO A 80 4.46 -16.50 -37.03
C PRO A 80 3.37 -17.58 -37.08
N VAL A 81 3.74 -18.86 -37.10
CA VAL A 81 2.81 -19.99 -37.27
C VAL A 81 2.22 -20.44 -35.94
N LEU A 82 3.02 -20.46 -34.85
CA LEU A 82 2.55 -20.97 -33.55
C LEU A 82 1.81 -19.93 -32.69
N ARG A 83 2.05 -18.61 -32.87
CA ARG A 83 1.33 -17.57 -32.11
C ARG A 83 -0.21 -17.60 -32.31
N PRO A 84 -0.73 -17.68 -33.56
CA PRO A 84 -2.18 -17.79 -33.78
C PRO A 84 -2.75 -19.07 -33.17
N LEU A 85 -2.04 -20.19 -33.27
CA LEU A 85 -2.45 -21.50 -32.74
C LEU A 85 -2.52 -21.50 -31.20
N GLY A 86 -1.51 -20.96 -30.50
CA GLY A 86 -1.52 -20.86 -29.03
C GLY A 86 -2.70 -20.04 -28.50
N ASN A 87 -2.98 -18.90 -29.13
CA ASN A 87 -4.13 -18.05 -28.77
C ASN A 87 -5.47 -18.71 -29.13
N SER A 88 -5.55 -19.43 -30.26
CA SER A 88 -6.77 -20.13 -30.70
C SER A 88 -7.07 -21.34 -29.81
N VAL A 89 -6.07 -22.13 -29.43
CA VAL A 89 -6.27 -23.30 -28.55
C VAL A 89 -6.72 -22.87 -27.13
N ALA A 90 -6.18 -21.77 -26.60
CA ALA A 90 -6.65 -21.19 -25.35
C ALA A 90 -8.09 -20.64 -25.44
N ALA A 91 -8.50 -20.11 -26.61
CA ALA A 91 -9.87 -19.65 -26.85
C ALA A 91 -10.87 -20.81 -27.09
N LEU A 92 -10.43 -21.92 -27.69
CA LEU A 92 -11.25 -23.13 -27.87
C LEU A 92 -11.45 -23.91 -26.56
N LEU A 93 -10.46 -23.94 -25.66
CA LEU A 93 -10.51 -24.73 -24.42
C LEU A 93 -11.32 -24.07 -23.27
N ALA A 94 -12.64 -24.07 -23.48
CA ALA A 94 -13.65 -24.33 -22.45
C ALA A 94 -13.80 -23.34 -21.26
N VAL A 95 -14.47 -22.21 -21.53
CA VAL A 95 -15.39 -21.59 -20.56
C VAL A 95 -16.83 -21.85 -21.01
N SER A 96 -17.37 -23.03 -20.67
CA SER A 96 -18.78 -23.41 -20.91
C SER A 96 -19.75 -22.77 -19.89
N ARG A 97 -19.22 -22.29 -18.76
CA ARG A 97 -19.94 -21.63 -17.67
C ARG A 97 -19.15 -20.42 -17.21
N THR A 98 -19.81 -19.30 -16.96
CA THR A 98 -19.21 -18.07 -16.42
C THR A 98 -18.36 -18.35 -15.19
N ARG A 99 -17.11 -17.84 -15.17
CA ARG A 99 -16.16 -18.00 -14.04
C ARG A 99 -15.98 -16.67 -13.31
N PHE A 100 -15.66 -16.76 -12.02
CA PHE A 100 -15.42 -15.62 -11.14
C PHE A 100 -14.00 -15.71 -10.55
N SER A 101 -13.29 -14.59 -10.52
CA SER A 101 -11.98 -14.44 -9.90
C SER A 101 -12.08 -13.32 -8.86
N ILE A 102 -11.88 -13.64 -7.57
CA ILE A 102 -11.94 -12.63 -6.49
C ILE A 102 -10.63 -11.83 -6.50
N VAL A 103 -10.74 -10.50 -6.61
CA VAL A 103 -9.61 -9.56 -6.55
C VAL A 103 -9.45 -9.01 -5.14
N GLN A 104 -10.57 -8.62 -4.51
CA GLN A 104 -10.61 -8.08 -3.16
C GLN A 104 -11.93 -8.50 -2.49
N ILE A 105 -11.89 -8.77 -1.19
CA ILE A 105 -13.07 -8.99 -0.35
C ILE A 105 -12.75 -8.52 1.07
N GLY A 106 -13.24 -7.34 1.43
CA GLY A 106 -12.83 -6.65 2.66
C GLY A 106 -11.37 -6.19 2.63
N TRP A 107 -10.82 -5.94 3.82
CA TRP A 107 -9.45 -5.46 4.06
C TRP A 107 -8.71 -6.25 5.15
N MET A 108 -9.38 -7.24 5.76
CA MET A 108 -8.84 -8.12 6.81
C MET A 108 -9.06 -9.59 6.48
N LYS A 109 -8.21 -10.45 7.06
CA LYS A 109 -8.42 -11.91 7.12
C LYS A 109 -8.15 -12.42 8.53
N THR A 110 -8.75 -13.57 8.85
CA THR A 110 -8.32 -14.41 9.96
C THR A 110 -6.97 -15.07 9.63
N ARG A 111 -6.27 -15.58 10.66
CA ARG A 111 -5.09 -16.47 10.49
C ARG A 111 -5.28 -17.64 9.51
N MET A 112 -6.52 -18.10 9.31
CA MET A 112 -6.85 -19.17 8.35
C MET A 112 -7.15 -18.64 6.92
N GLY A 113 -6.92 -17.36 6.65
CA GLY A 113 -7.16 -16.73 5.35
C GLY A 113 -8.65 -16.48 5.02
N VAL A 114 -9.56 -16.65 5.98
CA VAL A 114 -10.99 -16.35 5.80
C VAL A 114 -11.17 -14.83 5.83
N PRO A 115 -11.80 -14.20 4.81
CA PRO A 115 -12.05 -12.76 4.81
C PRO A 115 -12.93 -12.34 5.98
N VAL A 116 -12.58 -11.20 6.59
CA VAL A 116 -13.37 -10.56 7.65
C VAL A 116 -13.95 -9.26 7.10
N LEU A 117 -15.26 -9.10 7.29
CA LEU A 117 -16.03 -7.94 6.82
C LEU A 117 -16.52 -7.15 8.03
N SER A 118 -16.25 -5.84 8.02
CA SER A 118 -16.65 -4.89 9.06
C SER A 118 -16.66 -3.49 8.45
N GLY A 119 -17.66 -2.67 8.81
CA GLY A 119 -17.96 -1.39 8.16
C GLY A 119 -18.48 -1.56 6.73
N VAL A 120 -18.24 -0.57 5.86
CA VAL A 120 -18.47 -0.68 4.43
C VAL A 120 -17.24 -1.27 3.74
N VAL A 121 -17.44 -2.36 2.99
CA VAL A 121 -16.36 -3.16 2.39
C VAL A 121 -16.46 -3.22 0.86
N ALA A 122 -15.30 -3.33 0.19
CA ALA A 122 -15.27 -3.65 -1.23
C ALA A 122 -15.25 -5.17 -1.44
N PHE A 123 -16.14 -5.64 -2.32
CA PHE A 123 -16.11 -6.99 -2.87
C PHE A 123 -15.90 -6.87 -4.39
N ARG A 124 -14.64 -6.97 -4.80
CA ARG A 124 -14.20 -6.78 -6.18
C ARG A 124 -13.93 -8.12 -6.84
N VAL A 125 -14.59 -8.37 -7.97
CA VAL A 125 -14.51 -9.62 -8.73
C VAL A 125 -14.29 -9.34 -10.21
N LEU A 126 -13.53 -10.21 -10.87
CA LEU A 126 -13.53 -10.33 -12.32
C LEU A 126 -14.48 -11.45 -12.71
N VAL A 127 -15.35 -11.19 -13.68
CA VAL A 127 -16.30 -12.16 -14.22
C VAL A 127 -15.94 -12.45 -15.66
N HIS A 128 -15.62 -13.71 -15.97
CA HIS A 128 -15.25 -14.16 -17.30
C HIS A 128 -16.46 -14.88 -17.92
N SER A 129 -17.10 -14.26 -18.90
CA SER A 129 -18.40 -14.67 -19.44
C SER A 129 -18.45 -14.61 -20.96
N ARG A 130 -19.21 -15.51 -21.59
CA ARG A 130 -19.61 -15.43 -23.00
C ARG A 130 -20.88 -14.58 -23.22
N HIS A 131 -21.51 -14.16 -22.12
CA HIS A 131 -22.69 -13.31 -22.14
C HIS A 131 -22.30 -11.87 -21.83
N ASP A 132 -23.03 -10.94 -22.45
CA ASP A 132 -22.92 -9.52 -22.13
C ASP A 132 -23.63 -9.23 -20.81
N LEU A 133 -22.82 -8.93 -19.78
CA LEU A 133 -23.29 -8.80 -18.42
C LEU A 133 -23.88 -7.41 -18.21
N THR A 134 -25.12 -7.36 -17.72
CA THR A 134 -25.85 -6.13 -17.43
C THR A 134 -25.79 -5.76 -15.95
N GLU A 135 -25.71 -6.76 -15.07
CA GLU A 135 -25.70 -6.55 -13.61
C GLU A 135 -24.88 -7.65 -12.91
N VAL A 136 -24.22 -7.29 -11.81
CA VAL A 136 -23.68 -8.22 -10.82
C VAL A 136 -24.26 -7.85 -9.46
N LEU A 137 -24.80 -8.85 -8.77
CA LEU A 137 -25.42 -8.72 -7.45
C LEU A 137 -24.63 -9.50 -6.40
N ALA A 138 -24.48 -8.93 -5.21
CA ALA A 138 -24.19 -9.66 -3.98
C ALA A 138 -25.48 -9.96 -3.23
N CYS A 139 -25.63 -11.17 -2.72
CA CYS A 139 -26.76 -11.58 -1.88
C CYS A 139 -26.28 -12.30 -0.61
N SER A 140 -27.02 -12.13 0.49
CA SER A 140 -26.89 -12.98 1.68
C SER A 140 -27.39 -14.41 1.37
N ASP A 141 -26.71 -15.47 1.84
CA ASP A 141 -27.23 -16.85 1.79
C ASP A 141 -28.29 -17.09 2.89
N ASP A 142 -28.26 -16.32 3.98
CA ASP A 142 -29.18 -16.45 5.12
C ASP A 142 -30.57 -15.87 4.82
N THR A 143 -30.63 -14.69 4.18
CA THR A 143 -31.91 -13.99 3.87
C THR A 143 -32.28 -13.97 2.39
N GLY A 144 -31.31 -14.20 1.49
CA GLY A 144 -31.51 -14.07 0.04
C GLY A 144 -31.52 -12.63 -0.48
N GLU A 145 -31.50 -11.63 0.40
CA GLU A 145 -31.57 -10.19 0.08
C GLU A 145 -30.36 -9.71 -0.69
N VAL A 146 -30.55 -8.65 -1.50
CA VAL A 146 -29.50 -8.04 -2.31
C VAL A 146 -28.77 -6.98 -1.49
N ILE A 147 -27.57 -7.34 -1.00
CA ILE A 147 -26.71 -6.50 -0.16
C ILE A 147 -25.73 -5.62 -0.95
N GLY A 148 -25.80 -5.69 -2.28
CA GLY A 148 -24.98 -4.86 -3.17
C GLY A 148 -25.27 -5.17 -4.64
N ARG A 149 -25.21 -4.13 -5.48
CA ARG A 149 -25.46 -4.22 -6.93
C ARG A 149 -24.49 -3.34 -7.70
N ILE A 150 -24.12 -3.75 -8.91
CA ILE A 150 -23.36 -2.91 -9.85
C ILE A 150 -23.52 -3.34 -11.31
N THR A 151 -23.55 -2.37 -12.23
CA THR A 151 -23.33 -2.63 -13.65
C THR A 151 -21.84 -2.89 -13.88
N PRO A 152 -21.43 -4.08 -14.35
CA PRO A 152 -20.03 -4.42 -14.48
C PRO A 152 -19.39 -3.74 -15.71
N VAL A 153 -18.12 -3.38 -15.63
CA VAL A 153 -17.38 -2.75 -16.73
C VAL A 153 -16.63 -3.81 -17.54
N ARG A 154 -16.82 -3.85 -18.87
CA ARG A 154 -16.07 -4.76 -19.75
C ARG A 154 -14.62 -4.30 -19.88
N LEU A 155 -13.67 -5.19 -19.59
CA LEU A 155 -12.23 -4.88 -19.63
C LEU A 155 -11.56 -5.27 -20.94
N THR A 156 -11.90 -6.47 -21.44
CA THR A 156 -11.30 -7.05 -22.64
C THR A 156 -12.17 -8.21 -23.14
N THR A 157 -12.06 -8.52 -24.43
CA THR A 157 -12.73 -9.66 -25.06
C THR A 157 -11.67 -10.46 -25.82
N ILE A 158 -11.60 -11.77 -25.56
CA ILE A 158 -10.68 -12.71 -26.21
C ILE A 158 -11.52 -13.84 -26.79
N GLY A 159 -11.59 -13.91 -28.13
CA GLY A 159 -12.54 -14.78 -28.82
C GLY A 159 -13.97 -14.48 -28.39
N ALA A 160 -14.70 -15.51 -27.95
CA ALA A 160 -16.08 -15.38 -27.49
C ALA A 160 -16.23 -15.06 -25.98
N VAL A 161 -15.14 -14.79 -25.24
CA VAL A 161 -15.18 -14.56 -23.78
C VAL A 161 -14.77 -13.12 -23.46
N SER A 162 -15.67 -12.39 -22.81
CA SER A 162 -15.41 -11.07 -22.24
C SER A 162 -15.06 -11.19 -20.75
N THR A 163 -14.06 -10.43 -20.31
CA THR A 163 -13.73 -10.25 -18.89
C THR A 163 -14.31 -8.93 -18.41
N TRP A 164 -15.03 -8.98 -17.30
CA TRP A 164 -15.76 -7.86 -16.72
C TRP A 164 -15.29 -7.57 -15.30
N SER A 165 -15.20 -6.32 -14.89
CA SER A 165 -14.93 -5.92 -13.50
C SER A 165 -16.21 -5.49 -12.81
N ALA A 166 -16.52 -6.11 -11.66
CA ALA A 166 -17.55 -5.68 -10.74
C ALA A 166 -16.90 -5.33 -9.40
N ASN A 167 -17.10 -4.11 -8.91
CA ASN A 167 -16.51 -3.59 -7.68
C ASN A 167 -17.64 -3.15 -6.74
N LEU A 168 -18.27 -4.15 -6.12
CA LEU A 168 -19.40 -3.96 -5.21
C LEU A 168 -18.90 -3.29 -3.94
N TRP A 169 -19.62 -2.28 -3.44
CA TRP A 169 -19.44 -1.77 -2.09
C TRP A 169 -20.66 -2.21 -1.28
N ILE A 170 -20.42 -2.81 -0.13
CA ILE A 170 -21.42 -3.50 0.68
C ILE A 170 -21.31 -2.92 2.09
N ASP A 171 -22.41 -2.36 2.59
CA ASP A 171 -22.56 -2.09 4.01
C ASP A 171 -22.71 -3.42 4.75
N THR A 172 -21.87 -3.69 5.75
CA THR A 172 -21.93 -4.95 6.50
C THR A 172 -22.86 -4.89 7.71
N SER A 173 -23.43 -3.71 8.04
CA SER A 173 -24.39 -3.57 9.13
C SER A 173 -25.72 -4.29 8.86
N CYS A 174 -26.09 -4.49 7.58
CA CYS A 174 -27.24 -5.31 7.18
C CYS A 174 -27.00 -6.83 7.31
N LEU A 175 -25.78 -7.26 7.72
CA LEU A 175 -25.40 -8.65 7.81
C LEU A 175 -25.30 -9.13 9.27
N ARG A 176 -25.88 -10.30 9.55
CA ARG A 176 -25.74 -11.00 10.84
C ARG A 176 -24.26 -11.25 11.21
N THR A 177 -23.85 -10.85 12.42
CA THR A 177 -22.48 -11.12 12.91
C THR A 177 -22.17 -12.63 12.95
N GLY A 178 -20.92 -13.00 12.65
CA GLY A 178 -20.43 -14.38 12.65
C GLY A 178 -20.15 -14.94 11.26
N ARG A 179 -20.12 -16.27 11.14
CA ARG A 179 -19.84 -16.97 9.87
C ARG A 179 -21.05 -16.89 8.94
N GLN A 180 -20.80 -16.47 7.70
CA GLN A 180 -21.80 -16.35 6.64
C GLN A 180 -21.25 -16.78 5.27
N LYS A 181 -22.13 -16.94 4.29
CA LYS A 181 -21.78 -17.01 2.87
C LYS A 181 -22.40 -15.84 2.13
N ILE A 182 -21.63 -15.21 1.27
CA ILE A 182 -22.13 -14.24 0.29
C ILE A 182 -22.17 -14.92 -1.08
N HIS A 183 -23.31 -14.77 -1.75
CA HIS A 183 -23.48 -15.17 -3.14
C HIS A 183 -23.17 -13.98 -4.04
N VAL A 184 -22.41 -14.20 -5.10
CA VAL A 184 -22.25 -13.20 -6.16
C VAL A 184 -22.83 -13.79 -7.45
N ARG A 185 -23.84 -13.11 -8.00
CA ARG A 185 -24.63 -13.55 -9.16
C ARG A 185 -24.41 -12.56 -10.30
N ALA A 186 -24.04 -13.05 -11.49
CA ALA A 186 -23.87 -12.22 -12.68
C ALA A 186 -25.01 -12.48 -13.67
N TRP A 187 -25.62 -11.42 -14.17
CA TRP A 187 -26.80 -11.44 -15.02
C TRP A 187 -26.51 -10.83 -16.40
N ALA A 188 -27.18 -11.36 -17.41
CA ALA A 188 -27.18 -10.87 -18.79
C ALA A 188 -28.65 -10.66 -19.21
N GLY A 189 -29.16 -9.44 -19.01
CA GLY A 189 -30.60 -9.20 -18.97
C GLY A 189 -31.25 -10.03 -17.87
N SER A 190 -32.36 -10.70 -18.19
CA SER A 190 -33.08 -11.60 -17.28
C SER A 190 -32.41 -12.97 -17.07
N ARG A 191 -31.31 -13.28 -17.77
CA ARG A 191 -30.62 -14.58 -17.67
C ARG A 191 -29.49 -14.54 -16.65
N LEU A 192 -29.52 -15.46 -15.68
CA LEU A 192 -28.37 -15.72 -14.81
C LEU A 192 -27.21 -16.30 -15.65
N ALA A 193 -26.19 -15.50 -15.90
CA ALA A 193 -24.99 -15.89 -16.63
C ALA A 193 -24.08 -16.80 -15.80
N GLY A 194 -24.08 -16.62 -14.47
CA GLY A 194 -23.40 -17.50 -13.53
C GLY A 194 -23.46 -16.99 -12.09
N GLN A 195 -22.98 -17.80 -11.15
CA GLN A 195 -22.85 -17.41 -9.75
C GLN A 195 -21.62 -18.05 -9.08
N MET A 196 -21.12 -17.41 -8.03
CA MET A 196 -20.19 -18.00 -7.07
C MET A 196 -20.70 -17.80 -5.64
N ARG A 197 -20.12 -18.52 -4.68
CA ARG A 197 -20.36 -18.34 -3.25
C ARG A 197 -19.01 -18.16 -2.54
N ARG A 198 -18.93 -17.29 -1.55
CA ARG A 198 -17.72 -17.11 -0.72
C ARG A 198 -18.07 -17.10 0.76
N PHE A 199 -17.38 -17.91 1.55
CA PHE A 199 -17.44 -17.86 3.01
C PHE A 199 -16.71 -16.61 3.52
N VAL A 200 -17.32 -15.95 4.50
CA VAL A 200 -16.81 -14.75 5.17
C VAL A 200 -17.12 -14.83 6.67
N MET A 201 -16.42 -14.04 7.46
CA MET A 201 -16.78 -13.74 8.84
C MET A 201 -17.17 -12.27 8.93
N VAL A 202 -18.40 -11.99 9.36
CA VAL A 202 -18.90 -10.63 9.59
C VAL A 202 -18.65 -10.27 11.05
N GLN A 203 -18.08 -9.09 11.30
CA GLN A 203 -17.66 -8.67 12.63
C GLN A 203 -18.13 -7.23 12.92
N ASN A 204 -18.67 -7.01 14.12
CA ASN A 204 -19.02 -5.68 14.62
C ASN A 204 -17.79 -4.77 14.68
N GLU A 205 -18.01 -3.48 14.38
CA GLU A 205 -16.95 -2.48 14.22
C GLU A 205 -16.16 -2.22 15.50
N ASP A 206 -16.79 -2.14 16.68
CA ASP A 206 -16.10 -1.98 17.97
C ASP A 206 -15.11 -3.11 18.22
N THR A 207 -15.51 -4.36 17.91
CA THR A 207 -14.64 -5.54 18.05
C THR A 207 -13.47 -5.46 17.06
N THR A 208 -13.71 -4.94 15.85
CA THR A 208 -12.66 -4.71 14.84
C THR A 208 -11.69 -3.61 15.25
N LEU A 209 -12.18 -2.48 15.75
CA LEU A 209 -11.35 -1.35 16.17
C LEU A 209 -10.57 -1.66 17.46
N HIS A 210 -11.12 -2.46 18.38
CA HIS A 210 -10.35 -2.98 19.51
C HIS A 210 -9.22 -3.92 19.05
N ALA A 211 -9.44 -4.72 18.00
CA ALA A 211 -8.43 -5.66 17.50
C ALA A 211 -7.37 -5.00 16.59
N VAL A 212 -7.74 -3.95 15.86
CA VAL A 212 -6.87 -3.19 14.94
C VAL A 212 -7.15 -1.68 15.10
N PRO A 213 -6.66 -1.01 16.17
CA PRO A 213 -6.96 0.40 16.44
C PRO A 213 -6.52 1.35 15.32
N ASP A 214 -5.38 1.05 14.68
CA ASP A 214 -4.85 1.81 13.54
C ASP A 214 -5.78 1.78 12.31
N ALA A 215 -6.81 0.92 12.27
CA ALA A 215 -7.77 0.86 11.16
C ALA A 215 -8.54 2.18 10.96
N VAL A 216 -8.78 2.96 12.02
CA VAL A 216 -9.42 4.29 11.92
C VAL A 216 -8.60 5.26 11.05
N GLN A 217 -7.29 5.04 10.92
CA GLN A 217 -6.38 5.85 10.11
C GLN A 217 -6.22 5.31 8.67
N SER A 218 -6.88 4.20 8.32
CA SER A 218 -6.76 3.55 7.02
C SER A 218 -7.76 4.09 6.01
N SER A 219 -7.27 4.58 4.87
CA SER A 219 -8.14 5.01 3.75
C SER A 219 -8.98 3.88 3.13
N SER A 220 -8.79 2.61 3.56
CA SER A 220 -9.59 1.44 3.18
C SER A 220 -10.70 1.09 4.17
N TYR A 221 -10.69 1.64 5.39
CA TYR A 221 -11.74 1.42 6.39
C TYR A 221 -12.77 2.54 6.31
N ILE A 222 -14.05 2.15 6.29
CA ILE A 222 -15.18 3.08 6.27
C ILE A 222 -16.21 2.55 7.25
N GLN A 223 -16.53 3.35 8.26
CA GLN A 223 -17.59 3.03 9.20
C GLN A 223 -18.94 2.91 8.49
N SER A 224 -19.77 1.96 8.89
CA SER A 224 -21.16 1.87 8.43
C SER A 224 -21.98 3.07 8.92
N PRO A 225 -23.08 3.41 8.23
CA PRO A 225 -24.05 4.38 8.75
C PRO A 225 -24.76 3.86 10.01
N ASP A 226 -25.30 4.77 10.83
CA ASP A 226 -26.06 4.45 12.05
C ASP A 226 -27.34 3.62 11.77
N SER A 227 -27.81 3.63 10.52
CA SER A 227 -28.93 2.82 10.02
C SER A 227 -28.50 2.13 8.73
N PRO A 228 -28.64 0.79 8.60
CA PRO A 228 -28.17 0.04 7.45
C PRO A 228 -28.68 0.58 6.11
N THR A 229 -27.83 0.59 5.09
CA THR A 229 -28.18 1.12 3.76
C THR A 229 -27.86 0.16 2.60
N ASP A 230 -28.83 0.03 1.69
CA ASP A 230 -28.63 -0.64 0.39
C ASP A 230 -27.82 0.23 -0.59
N ASP A 231 -27.69 1.54 -0.32
CA ASP A 231 -26.86 2.47 -1.08
C ASP A 231 -25.58 2.87 -0.32
N ALA A 232 -24.73 1.87 -0.12
CA ALA A 232 -23.35 2.07 0.34
C ALA A 232 -22.53 2.98 -0.60
N THR A 233 -22.98 3.24 -1.84
CA THR A 233 -22.27 4.12 -2.77
C THR A 233 -22.44 5.57 -2.34
N SER A 234 -23.69 6.03 -2.19
CA SER A 234 -23.96 7.41 -1.75
C SER A 234 -23.41 7.67 -0.36
N TRP A 235 -23.45 6.70 0.56
CA TRP A 235 -22.80 6.83 1.86
C TRP A 235 -21.29 7.11 1.75
N VAL A 236 -20.54 6.27 1.02
CA VAL A 236 -19.09 6.45 0.81
C VAL A 236 -18.77 7.79 0.13
N LEU A 237 -19.59 8.21 -0.84
CA LEU A 237 -19.38 9.47 -1.56
C LEU A 237 -19.84 10.71 -0.79
N SER A 238 -20.71 10.56 0.22
CA SER A 238 -21.14 11.65 1.11
C SER A 238 -20.08 12.03 2.16
N ARG A 239 -19.15 11.11 2.48
CA ARG A 239 -18.05 11.37 3.43
C ARG A 239 -17.19 12.55 2.96
N PRO A 240 -16.57 13.32 3.86
CA PRO A 240 -15.64 14.36 3.47
C PRO A 240 -14.44 13.79 2.70
N VAL A 241 -13.89 14.58 1.79
CA VAL A 241 -12.57 14.30 1.19
C VAL A 241 -11.52 14.54 2.28
N GLU A 242 -10.63 13.57 2.47
CA GLU A 242 -9.60 13.67 3.51
C GLU A 242 -8.46 14.58 3.07
N ARG A 243 -7.95 15.36 4.03
CA ARG A 243 -6.74 16.19 3.90
C ARG A 243 -5.60 15.43 4.56
N HIS A 244 -4.68 14.94 3.76
CA HIS A 244 -3.47 14.28 4.24
C HIS A 244 -2.31 15.26 4.21
N HIS A 245 -1.67 15.46 5.37
CA HIS A 245 -0.38 16.11 5.48
C HIS A 245 0.69 15.03 5.58
N PRO A 246 1.91 15.23 5.04
CA PRO A 246 2.98 14.24 5.18
C PRO A 246 3.12 13.81 6.65
N PRO A 247 3.29 12.51 6.94
CA PRO A 247 3.56 12.12 8.31
C PRO A 247 4.90 12.73 8.72
N GLY A 248 4.92 13.43 9.87
CA GLY A 248 6.18 13.92 10.41
C GLY A 248 7.15 12.77 10.72
N ALA A 249 6.63 11.61 11.14
CA ALA A 249 7.39 10.44 11.52
C ALA A 249 6.61 9.13 11.26
N LEU A 250 7.32 8.01 11.19
CA LEU A 250 6.76 6.64 11.15
C LEU A 250 5.93 6.28 12.41
N PHE A 251 6.11 7.03 13.50
CA PHE A 251 5.48 6.79 14.79
C PHE A 251 4.43 7.87 15.07
N SER A 252 3.17 7.48 15.25
CA SER A 252 2.05 8.40 15.55
C SER A 252 1.98 8.86 17.02
N GLY A 253 3.07 8.72 17.77
CA GLY A 253 3.21 9.14 19.15
C GLY A 253 4.66 8.99 19.64
N PRO A 254 5.02 9.56 20.80
CA PRO A 254 6.37 9.47 21.34
C PRO A 254 6.75 8.02 21.64
N VAL A 255 7.98 7.64 21.28
CA VAL A 255 8.58 6.35 21.62
C VAL A 255 9.23 6.50 22.99
N ASN A 256 8.62 5.90 24.03
CA ASN A 256 9.08 6.02 25.41
C ASN A 256 9.76 4.75 25.93
N SER A 257 9.55 3.61 25.26
CA SER A 257 10.06 2.30 25.66
C SER A 257 10.60 1.52 24.46
N ILE A 258 11.88 1.13 24.54
CA ILE A 258 12.59 0.46 23.45
C ILE A 258 13.23 -0.83 23.96
N LEU A 259 12.93 -1.96 23.30
CA LEU A 259 13.67 -3.21 23.47
C LEU A 259 14.70 -3.34 22.33
N VAL A 260 15.96 -3.60 22.66
CA VAL A 260 17.00 -3.87 21.65
C VAL A 260 17.61 -5.25 21.84
N LEU A 261 17.55 -6.08 20.81
CA LEU A 261 18.18 -7.39 20.76
C LEU A 261 19.58 -7.27 20.18
N ARG A 262 20.57 -7.82 20.90
CA ARG A 262 21.92 -8.08 20.36
C ARG A 262 22.48 -9.35 21.01
N THR A 263 21.84 -10.48 20.72
CA THR A 263 22.05 -11.77 21.40
C THR A 263 23.24 -12.57 20.86
N ASP A 264 24.21 -11.89 20.25
CA ASP A 264 25.30 -12.45 19.48
C ASP A 264 26.61 -12.50 20.29
N GLN A 265 27.77 -12.57 19.63
CA GLN A 265 29.07 -12.67 20.29
C GLN A 265 29.56 -11.33 20.88
N LEU A 266 30.65 -11.36 21.64
CA LEU A 266 31.25 -10.15 22.20
C LEU A 266 31.65 -9.13 21.11
N GLY A 267 32.30 -9.60 20.04
CA GLY A 267 32.68 -8.74 18.91
C GLY A 267 31.48 -8.10 18.22
N ASP A 268 30.39 -8.85 18.09
CA ASP A 268 29.11 -8.37 17.59
C ASP A 268 28.49 -7.26 18.46
N VAL A 269 28.48 -7.44 19.78
CA VAL A 269 27.97 -6.43 20.72
C VAL A 269 28.86 -5.18 20.69
N ALA A 270 30.18 -5.35 20.73
CA ALA A 270 31.14 -4.24 20.68
C ALA A 270 31.02 -3.41 19.38
N ALA A 271 30.88 -4.08 18.23
CA ALA A 271 30.67 -3.43 16.93
C ALA A 271 29.35 -2.63 16.84
N SER A 272 28.38 -2.90 17.71
CA SER A 272 27.08 -2.22 17.75
C SER A 272 26.99 -1.10 18.80
N LEU A 273 28.00 -0.92 19.67
CA LEU A 273 27.98 0.15 20.67
C LEU A 273 27.88 1.57 20.08
N PRO A 274 28.54 1.92 18.96
CA PRO A 274 28.36 3.23 18.32
C PRO A 274 26.91 3.44 17.83
N ALA A 275 26.31 2.42 17.22
CA ALA A 275 24.94 2.47 16.73
C ALA A 275 23.94 2.57 17.90
N MET A 276 24.20 1.93 19.03
CA MET A 276 23.44 2.11 20.27
C MET A 276 23.57 3.53 20.84
N ALA A 277 24.77 4.12 20.82
CA ALA A 277 24.96 5.51 21.21
C ALA A 277 24.24 6.50 20.27
N ARG A 278 24.13 6.16 18.97
CA ARG A 278 23.29 6.91 18.01
C ARG A 278 21.81 6.74 18.32
N LEU A 279 21.35 5.53 18.60
CA LEU A 279 19.96 5.24 18.99
C LEU A 279 19.55 6.05 20.23
N ARG A 280 20.44 6.15 21.22
CA ARG A 280 20.22 6.99 22.41
C ARG A 280 20.06 8.48 22.08
N LYS A 281 20.79 9.00 21.09
CA LYS A 281 20.65 10.39 20.63
C LYS A 281 19.35 10.62 19.87
N LEU A 282 18.85 9.61 19.14
CA LEU A 282 17.56 9.67 18.46
C LEU A 282 16.40 9.64 19.46
N PHE A 283 16.51 8.84 20.53
CA PHE A 283 15.48 8.65 21.54
C PHE A 283 15.97 9.03 22.95
N PRO A 284 16.25 10.32 23.24
CA PRO A 284 16.90 10.75 24.47
C PRO A 284 16.02 10.59 25.72
N GLN A 285 14.69 10.52 25.56
CA GLN A 285 13.73 10.36 26.66
C GLN A 285 13.19 8.91 26.80
N ALA A 286 13.58 8.01 25.90
CA ALA A 286 13.08 6.64 25.92
C ALA A 286 13.88 5.77 26.90
N HIS A 287 13.19 4.93 27.66
CA HIS A 287 13.80 3.84 28.42
C HIS A 287 14.21 2.71 27.46
N VAL A 288 15.51 2.46 27.35
CA VAL A 288 16.11 1.46 26.47
C VAL A 288 16.51 0.24 27.30
N THR A 289 15.87 -0.89 27.02
CA THR A 289 16.19 -2.21 27.58
C THR A 289 16.96 -3.02 26.54
N MET A 290 18.16 -3.51 26.86
CA MET A 290 18.92 -4.41 25.98
C MET A 290 18.76 -5.87 26.39
N LEU A 291 18.47 -6.74 25.42
CA LEU A 291 18.48 -8.20 25.57
C LEU A 291 19.76 -8.78 24.94
N LEU A 292 20.55 -9.46 25.77
CA LEU A 292 21.93 -9.88 25.47
C LEU A 292 22.18 -11.34 25.88
N GLN A 293 23.18 -11.97 25.25
CA GLN A 293 23.82 -13.14 25.87
C GLN A 293 24.34 -12.76 27.25
N LYS A 294 24.11 -13.62 28.25
CA LYS A 294 24.50 -13.38 29.65
C LYS A 294 25.96 -12.95 29.84
N ALA A 295 26.88 -13.51 29.04
CA ALA A 295 28.29 -13.15 29.05
C ALA A 295 28.59 -11.70 28.60
N ASN A 296 27.72 -11.09 27.79
CA ASN A 296 27.91 -9.74 27.23
C ASN A 296 27.25 -8.63 28.06
N VAL A 297 26.42 -8.97 29.07
CA VAL A 297 25.78 -7.98 29.94
C VAL A 297 26.78 -7.04 30.63
N PRO A 298 27.94 -7.49 31.17
CA PRO A 298 28.88 -6.58 31.82
C PRO A 298 29.45 -5.50 30.90
N VAL A 299 29.81 -5.83 29.65
CA VAL A 299 30.40 -4.86 28.71
C VAL A 299 29.36 -3.85 28.22
N ALA A 300 28.12 -4.29 27.98
CA ALA A 300 27.03 -3.41 27.57
C ALA A 300 26.59 -2.48 28.72
N ARG A 301 26.66 -2.95 29.98
CA ARG A 301 26.43 -2.13 31.17
C ARG A 301 27.54 -1.09 31.37
N ALA A 302 28.79 -1.46 31.15
CA ALA A 302 29.92 -0.56 31.28
C ALA A 302 29.93 0.58 30.24
N SER A 303 29.28 0.40 29.08
CA SER A 303 29.20 1.44 28.04
C SER A 303 28.07 2.46 28.24
N GLY A 304 27.13 2.22 29.17
CA GLY A 304 26.05 3.16 29.51
C GLY A 304 25.05 3.46 28.37
N VAL A 305 25.02 2.64 27.31
CA VAL A 305 24.16 2.90 26.15
C VAL A 305 22.67 2.60 26.36
N ALA A 306 22.32 1.88 27.44
CA ALA A 306 20.97 1.43 27.78
C ALA A 306 20.68 1.63 29.27
N ASP A 307 19.40 1.64 29.65
CA ASP A 307 18.93 1.85 31.02
C ASP A 307 18.77 0.53 31.78
N GLU A 308 18.37 -0.52 31.06
CA GLU A 308 18.16 -1.87 31.60
C GLU A 308 18.83 -2.94 30.72
N TYR A 309 19.28 -4.03 31.35
CA TYR A 309 19.97 -5.13 30.68
C TYR A 309 19.38 -6.47 31.11
N LEU A 310 18.75 -7.17 30.16
CA LEU A 310 18.20 -8.52 30.29
C LEU A 310 19.17 -9.56 29.72
N ASP A 311 19.20 -10.74 30.34
CA ASP A 311 20.06 -11.86 29.94
C ASP A 311 19.27 -13.04 29.37
N LEU A 312 19.80 -13.64 28.30
CA LEU A 312 19.46 -14.99 27.89
C LEU A 312 20.73 -15.82 27.66
N THR A 313 20.55 -17.13 27.53
CA THR A 313 21.60 -18.05 27.10
C THR A 313 21.11 -18.77 25.85
N LEU A 314 21.65 -18.44 24.68
CA LEU A 314 21.43 -19.25 23.48
C LEU A 314 22.51 -20.32 23.43
N ARG A 315 22.10 -21.60 23.38
CA ARG A 315 23.04 -22.71 23.21
C ARG A 315 23.55 -22.72 21.77
N TYR A 316 24.79 -23.16 21.59
CA TYR A 316 25.42 -23.32 20.28
C TYR A 316 25.52 -24.80 19.93
N ASP A 317 25.05 -25.17 18.75
CA ASP A 317 25.29 -26.51 18.18
C ASP A 317 26.47 -26.43 17.20
N SER A 318 27.57 -27.09 17.55
CA SER A 318 28.78 -27.13 16.75
C SER A 318 28.66 -27.96 15.46
N LYS A 319 27.57 -28.72 15.26
CA LYS A 319 27.32 -29.47 14.02
C LYS A 319 26.57 -28.66 12.97
N THR A 320 25.64 -27.81 13.41
CA THR A 320 24.88 -26.91 12.53
C THR A 320 25.47 -25.49 12.47
N GLU A 321 26.46 -25.21 13.31
CA GLU A 321 27.10 -23.90 13.52
C GLU A 321 26.12 -22.78 13.90
N ARG A 322 25.03 -23.15 14.56
CA ARG A 322 23.90 -22.24 14.87
C ARG A 322 23.65 -22.10 16.35
N ARG A 323 23.08 -20.95 16.71
CA ARG A 323 22.50 -20.73 18.04
C ARG A 323 21.03 -21.12 18.06
N TYR A 324 20.58 -21.67 19.18
CA TYR A 324 19.18 -21.97 19.44
C TYR A 324 18.77 -21.61 20.86
N LEU A 325 17.48 -21.29 21.00
CA LEU A 325 16.81 -21.11 22.28
C LEU A 325 16.28 -22.48 22.73
N ASP A 326 16.69 -22.96 23.90
CA ASP A 326 16.12 -24.16 24.50
C ASP A 326 14.90 -23.82 25.36
N ALA A 327 14.22 -24.86 25.88
CA ALA A 327 12.99 -24.67 26.67
C ALA A 327 13.22 -23.91 27.98
N GLU A 328 14.42 -24.03 28.59
CA GLU A 328 14.78 -23.32 29.82
C GLU A 328 14.98 -21.82 29.55
N ALA A 329 15.77 -21.47 28.53
CA ALA A 329 16.01 -20.10 28.11
C ALA A 329 14.74 -19.43 27.55
N ASP A 330 13.87 -20.17 26.84
CA ASP A 330 12.55 -19.68 26.40
C ASP A 330 11.64 -19.36 27.59
N ALA A 331 11.56 -20.25 28.59
CA ALA A 331 10.77 -20.03 29.80
C ALA A 331 11.29 -18.84 30.63
N HIS A 332 12.62 -18.71 30.77
CA HIS A 332 13.27 -17.57 31.42
C HIS A 332 12.96 -16.25 30.69
N LEU A 333 13.17 -16.20 29.36
CA LEU A 333 12.93 -15.02 28.54
C LEU A 333 11.45 -14.61 28.55
N ARG A 334 10.51 -15.56 28.42
CA ARG A 334 9.08 -15.31 28.56
C ARG A 334 8.70 -14.78 29.93
N THR A 335 9.44 -15.15 30.98
CA THR A 335 9.20 -14.67 32.34
C THR A 335 9.72 -13.24 32.50
N GLN A 336 10.92 -12.92 31.99
CA GLN A 336 11.47 -11.56 31.98
C GLN A 336 10.61 -10.57 31.17
N LEU A 337 10.03 -11.02 30.04
CA LEU A 337 9.18 -10.21 29.16
C LEU A 337 7.70 -10.17 29.58
N ARG A 338 7.27 -10.98 30.57
CA ARG A 338 5.85 -11.08 30.96
C ARG A 338 5.33 -9.76 31.50
N GLY A 339 4.19 -9.30 30.95
CA GLY A 339 3.55 -8.04 31.36
C GLY A 339 4.26 -6.78 30.88
N ARG A 340 5.35 -6.90 30.12
CA ARG A 340 6.02 -5.76 29.47
C ARG A 340 5.42 -5.50 28.09
N SER A 341 5.33 -4.22 27.74
CA SER A 341 5.01 -3.74 26.39
C SER A 341 6.03 -2.67 26.00
N PHE A 342 6.49 -2.72 24.76
CA PHE A 342 7.43 -1.74 24.20
C PHE A 342 6.77 -0.95 23.06
N ASP A 343 7.11 0.32 22.92
CA ASP A 343 6.71 1.11 21.75
C ASP A 343 7.47 0.63 20.50
N LEU A 344 8.73 0.23 20.69
CA LEU A 344 9.64 -0.19 19.63
C LEU A 344 10.49 -1.39 20.09
N ALA A 345 10.55 -2.46 19.28
CA ALA A 345 11.48 -3.55 19.46
C ALA A 345 12.40 -3.67 18.23
N ILE A 346 13.71 -3.66 18.44
CA ILE A 346 14.73 -3.63 17.38
C ILE A 346 15.62 -4.86 17.50
N ASP A 347 15.81 -5.62 16.43
CA ASP A 347 16.94 -6.54 16.32
C ASP A 347 18.07 -5.90 15.53
N LEU A 348 19.23 -5.73 16.18
CA LEU A 348 20.44 -5.19 15.56
C LEU A 348 21.30 -6.27 14.90
N SER A 349 20.86 -7.53 14.86
CA SER A 349 21.53 -8.59 14.09
C SER A 349 21.03 -8.65 12.64
N PRO A 350 21.93 -8.52 11.63
CA PRO A 350 21.67 -8.96 10.26
C PRO A 350 21.49 -10.49 10.12
N GLY A 351 21.78 -11.25 11.19
CA GLY A 351 21.55 -12.70 11.25
C GLY A 351 20.08 -13.04 11.41
N ALA A 352 19.68 -14.23 10.94
CA ALA A 352 18.29 -14.71 11.05
C ALA A 352 17.96 -15.31 12.43
N GLU A 353 18.96 -15.58 13.28
CA GLU A 353 18.83 -16.42 14.48
C GLU A 353 17.98 -15.75 15.58
N SER A 354 18.20 -14.46 15.83
CA SER A 354 17.58 -13.70 16.91
C SER A 354 16.24 -13.07 16.54
N GLN A 355 15.95 -12.92 15.26
CA GLN A 355 14.88 -12.02 14.80
C GLN A 355 13.47 -12.52 15.15
N HIS A 356 13.28 -13.83 15.25
CA HIS A 356 12.05 -14.44 15.75
C HIS A 356 11.76 -14.14 17.23
N LEU A 357 12.77 -13.76 18.02
CA LEU A 357 12.59 -13.41 19.44
C LEU A 357 11.77 -12.11 19.61
N LEU A 358 11.69 -11.25 18.59
CA LEU A 358 10.79 -10.08 18.54
C LEU A 358 9.29 -10.46 18.62
N LEU A 359 8.94 -11.73 18.40
CA LEU A 359 7.58 -12.25 18.56
C LEU A 359 7.26 -12.68 20.00
N LEU A 360 8.29 -12.77 20.87
CA LEU A 360 8.12 -13.15 22.29
C LEU A 360 7.76 -11.94 23.18
N CYS A 361 7.95 -10.71 22.69
CA CYS A 361 7.55 -9.47 23.36
C CYS A 361 6.30 -8.84 22.73
N SER A 362 5.49 -8.19 23.56
CA SER A 362 4.52 -7.21 23.08
C SER A 362 5.27 -5.94 22.68
N ALA A 363 5.23 -5.60 21.39
CA ALA A 363 5.81 -4.39 20.83
C ALA A 363 4.85 -3.76 19.82
N ARG A 364 4.66 -2.44 19.89
CA ARG A 364 3.81 -1.69 18.94
C ARG A 364 4.44 -1.64 17.54
N ARG A 365 5.77 -1.52 17.46
CA ARG A 365 6.56 -1.58 16.22
C ARG A 365 7.74 -2.53 16.34
N ARG A 366 8.05 -3.27 15.27
CA ARG A 366 9.21 -4.17 15.15
C ARG A 366 10.14 -3.76 14.02
N VAL A 367 11.44 -3.67 14.32
CA VAL A 367 12.49 -3.22 13.39
C VAL A 367 13.62 -4.24 13.32
N GLY A 368 14.18 -4.46 12.13
CA GLY A 368 15.33 -5.35 11.93
C GLY A 368 15.82 -5.40 10.48
N PHE A 369 16.36 -6.55 10.07
CA PHE A 369 16.86 -6.76 8.71
C PHE A 369 15.97 -7.70 7.88
N LYS A 370 16.17 -7.75 6.55
CA LYS A 370 15.55 -8.73 5.64
C LYS A 370 14.00 -8.82 5.75
N PRO A 371 13.26 -7.71 5.60
CA PRO A 371 11.80 -7.71 5.78
C PRO A 371 11.05 -8.69 4.85
N GLU A 372 11.61 -9.05 3.69
CA GLU A 372 11.03 -10.09 2.81
C GLU A 372 11.03 -11.50 3.43
N GLN A 373 11.99 -11.79 4.32
CA GLN A 373 12.08 -13.06 5.05
C GLN A 373 11.28 -13.01 6.36
N PHE A 374 11.09 -11.82 6.92
CA PHE A 374 10.45 -11.59 8.22
C PHE A 374 9.25 -10.63 8.09
N PRO A 375 8.11 -11.07 7.53
CA PRO A 375 6.95 -10.21 7.25
C PRO A 375 6.21 -9.71 8.50
N PHE A 376 6.69 -10.03 9.71
CA PHE A 376 6.19 -9.48 10.98
C PHE A 376 6.93 -8.20 11.42
N LEU A 377 7.94 -7.75 10.67
CA LEU A 377 8.55 -6.44 10.88
C LEU A 377 7.64 -5.33 10.35
N ASP A 378 7.54 -4.24 11.10
CA ASP A 378 6.91 -3.00 10.63
C ASP A 378 7.85 -2.22 9.70
N PHE A 379 9.16 -2.32 9.94
CA PHE A 379 10.21 -1.73 9.10
C PHE A 379 11.48 -2.59 9.14
N GLY A 380 12.24 -2.61 8.06
CA GLY A 380 13.58 -3.19 8.06
C GLY A 380 14.35 -2.88 6.79
N ILE A 381 15.64 -3.12 6.81
CA ILE A 381 16.52 -2.93 5.64
C ILE A 381 17.18 -4.24 5.21
N GLU A 382 17.56 -4.33 3.94
CA GLU A 382 18.46 -5.36 3.46
C GLU A 382 19.64 -4.70 2.75
N VAL A 383 20.85 -4.98 3.24
CA VAL A 383 22.10 -4.41 2.72
C VAL A 383 22.91 -5.53 2.08
N ILE A 384 22.90 -5.55 0.74
CA ILE A 384 23.66 -6.52 -0.05
C ILE A 384 24.87 -5.80 -0.65
N SER A 385 26.04 -6.02 -0.06
CA SER A 385 27.32 -5.72 -0.69
C SER A 385 28.00 -7.02 -1.09
N ARG A 386 28.66 -7.05 -2.25
CA ARG A 386 29.40 -8.22 -2.73
C ARG A 386 30.64 -7.81 -3.49
N GLU A 387 31.79 -8.37 -3.13
CA GLU A 387 33.01 -8.24 -3.93
C GLU A 387 32.80 -8.90 -5.29
N VAL A 388 33.31 -8.32 -6.37
CA VAL A 388 33.10 -8.84 -7.73
C VAL A 388 33.65 -10.28 -7.88
N ILE A 389 34.79 -10.57 -7.23
CA ILE A 389 35.54 -11.82 -7.40
C ILE A 389 34.89 -12.96 -6.58
N ASN A 390 34.89 -12.85 -5.26
CA ASN A 390 34.49 -13.93 -4.36
C ASN A 390 33.04 -13.83 -3.85
N ARG A 391 32.31 -12.77 -4.22
CA ARG A 391 30.92 -12.47 -3.82
C ARG A 391 30.67 -12.34 -2.31
N LYS A 392 31.71 -12.19 -1.49
CA LYS A 392 31.61 -11.94 -0.04
C LYS A 392 31.18 -10.50 0.27
N PRO A 393 30.56 -10.23 1.43
CA PRO A 393 30.27 -8.88 1.90
C PRO A 393 31.51 -7.99 1.93
N VAL A 394 31.37 -6.75 1.47
CA VAL A 394 32.42 -5.72 1.45
C VAL A 394 32.20 -4.69 2.54
N ILE A 395 30.92 -4.40 2.85
CA ILE A 395 30.54 -3.53 3.95
C ILE A 395 30.74 -4.29 5.27
N SER A 396 31.32 -3.62 6.27
CA SER A 396 31.57 -4.20 7.58
C SER A 396 30.28 -4.43 8.36
N HIS A 397 30.31 -5.39 9.29
CA HIS A 397 29.16 -5.69 10.14
C HIS A 397 28.69 -4.47 10.94
N ALA A 398 29.62 -3.68 11.49
CA ALA A 398 29.32 -2.43 12.19
C ALA A 398 28.53 -1.45 11.31
N ALA A 399 28.91 -1.32 10.03
CA ALA A 399 28.23 -0.44 9.08
C ALA A 399 26.82 -0.92 8.73
N HIS A 400 26.53 -2.24 8.71
CA HIS A 400 25.14 -2.72 8.57
C HIS A 400 24.26 -2.25 9.74
N VAL A 401 24.77 -2.32 10.97
CA VAL A 401 24.03 -1.91 12.18
C VAL A 401 23.84 -0.38 12.22
N GLU A 402 24.88 0.38 11.88
CA GLU A 402 24.79 1.85 11.74
C GLU A 402 23.78 2.27 10.66
N LEU A 403 23.71 1.56 9.53
CA LEU A 403 22.73 1.84 8.48
C LEU A 403 21.29 1.64 8.98
N LEU A 404 21.01 0.57 9.75
CA LEU A 404 19.66 0.36 10.31
C LEU A 404 19.24 1.50 11.25
N VAL A 405 20.12 1.90 12.18
CA VAL A 405 19.83 3.01 13.11
C VAL A 405 19.78 4.37 12.38
N SER A 406 20.60 4.56 11.35
CA SER A 406 20.57 5.78 10.52
C SER A 406 19.27 5.91 9.73
N SER A 407 18.80 4.82 9.13
CA SER A 407 17.51 4.76 8.43
C SER A 407 16.34 4.95 9.38
N LEU A 408 16.40 4.39 10.60
CA LEU A 408 15.42 4.67 11.65
C LEU A 408 15.37 6.16 12.01
N GLY A 409 16.53 6.83 12.10
CA GLY A 409 16.59 8.28 12.32
C GLY A 409 15.97 9.10 11.19
N GLN A 410 16.17 8.71 9.92
CA GLN A 410 15.49 9.34 8.77
C GLN A 410 13.97 9.12 8.81
N LEU A 411 13.49 7.99 9.33
CA LEU A 411 12.06 7.71 9.47
C LEU A 411 11.39 8.48 10.62
N MET A 412 12.16 9.13 11.48
CA MET A 412 11.65 10.00 12.56
C MET A 412 11.38 11.44 12.10
N ASP A 413 11.95 11.88 10.96
CA ASP A 413 11.60 13.13 10.31
C ASP A 413 11.55 12.93 8.79
N GLN A 414 10.36 12.58 8.29
CA GLN A 414 10.16 12.31 6.85
C GLN A 414 9.97 13.58 6.01
N ARG A 415 10.10 14.77 6.61
CA ARG A 415 10.05 16.05 5.87
C ARG A 415 11.27 16.11 4.96
N ARG A 416 11.04 16.20 3.65
CA ARG A 416 12.14 16.24 2.68
C ARG A 416 12.74 17.65 2.67
N GLU A 417 14.06 17.73 2.60
CA GLU A 417 14.78 19.01 2.51
C GLU A 417 14.30 19.82 1.29
N VAL A 418 14.15 21.14 1.47
CA VAL A 418 13.96 22.05 0.34
C VAL A 418 15.30 22.26 -0.34
N VAL A 419 15.33 22.07 -1.66
CA VAL A 419 16.48 22.26 -2.52
C VAL A 419 16.19 23.45 -3.45
N PRO A 420 16.58 24.69 -3.07
CA PRO A 420 16.35 25.87 -3.90
C PRO A 420 17.00 25.75 -5.28
N ARG A 421 16.41 26.41 -6.28
CA ARG A 421 17.05 26.55 -7.59
C ARG A 421 18.27 27.47 -7.45
N ARG A 422 19.44 27.03 -7.94
CA ARG A 422 20.71 27.78 -7.85
C ARG A 422 21.02 28.62 -9.08
N GLU A 423 20.60 28.16 -10.25
CA GLU A 423 20.77 28.90 -11.50
C GLU A 423 19.78 30.08 -11.59
N PRO A 424 20.13 31.16 -12.32
CA PRO A 424 19.17 32.21 -12.67
C PRO A 424 18.10 31.66 -13.61
N ALA A 425 16.90 32.25 -13.57
CA ALA A 425 15.85 31.92 -14.53
C ALA A 425 16.29 32.26 -15.97
N PRO A 426 15.91 31.47 -16.98
CA PRO A 426 16.19 31.79 -18.38
C PRO A 426 15.61 33.16 -18.76
N SER A 427 16.38 33.97 -19.50
CA SER A 427 15.98 35.33 -19.90
C SER A 427 14.66 35.40 -20.68
N GLN A 428 14.31 34.30 -21.35
CA GLN A 428 13.09 34.14 -22.14
C GLN A 428 11.80 34.05 -21.29
N LEU A 429 11.89 33.77 -19.99
CA LEU A 429 10.71 33.49 -19.15
C LEU A 429 9.87 34.74 -18.81
N GLY A 430 10.40 35.94 -19.04
CA GLY A 430 9.74 37.21 -18.71
C GLY A 430 9.81 37.53 -17.20
N MET A 431 10.59 38.55 -16.83
CA MET A 431 10.87 38.85 -15.42
C MET A 431 9.66 39.30 -14.59
N THR A 432 8.56 39.72 -15.21
CA THR A 432 7.33 40.15 -14.52
C THR A 432 6.63 38.98 -13.84
N ARG A 433 6.35 37.90 -14.58
CA ARG A 433 5.70 36.69 -14.04
C ARG A 433 6.44 36.08 -12.84
N LEU A 434 7.78 36.09 -12.88
CA LEU A 434 8.60 35.63 -11.76
C LEU A 434 8.48 36.49 -10.49
N ARG A 435 8.24 37.81 -10.63
CA ARG A 435 8.11 38.74 -9.49
C ARG A 435 6.73 38.66 -8.86
N ASP A 436 5.69 38.48 -9.67
CA ASP A 436 4.30 38.46 -9.20
C ASP A 436 3.90 37.10 -8.58
N ARG A 437 4.82 36.11 -8.58
CA ARG A 437 4.73 34.78 -7.96
C ARG A 437 3.38 34.09 -8.25
N PRO A 438 3.24 33.41 -9.39
CA PRO A 438 1.95 32.90 -9.85
C PRO A 438 1.46 31.71 -9.02
N ILE A 439 0.18 31.38 -9.16
CA ILE A 439 -0.34 30.05 -8.84
C ILE A 439 -0.15 29.17 -10.08
N ILE A 440 0.38 27.97 -9.93
CA ILE A 440 0.50 27.01 -11.04
C ILE A 440 -0.54 25.90 -10.84
N VAL A 441 -1.31 25.62 -11.89
CA VAL A 441 -2.23 24.47 -11.94
C VAL A 441 -1.75 23.51 -13.03
N HIS A 442 -1.69 22.20 -12.76
CA HIS A 442 -1.15 21.21 -13.69
C HIS A 442 -2.03 19.94 -13.75
N SER A 443 -2.76 19.75 -14.85
CA SER A 443 -3.73 18.65 -15.01
C SER A 443 -3.16 17.34 -15.55
N GLY A 444 -1.85 17.28 -15.84
CA GLY A 444 -1.18 16.05 -16.29
C GLY A 444 -1.34 14.86 -15.36
N ALA A 445 -1.22 13.63 -15.87
CA ALA A 445 -0.81 12.45 -15.10
C ALA A 445 -0.44 11.26 -16.01
N ARG A 446 0.58 10.48 -15.62
CA ARG A 446 1.05 9.29 -16.36
C ARG A 446 -0.04 8.24 -16.54
N HIS A 447 -0.89 8.04 -15.52
CA HIS A 447 -1.92 7.01 -15.50
C HIS A 447 -3.32 7.64 -15.55
N PRO A 448 -4.22 7.22 -16.46
CA PRO A 448 -5.56 7.81 -16.60
C PRO A 448 -6.39 7.81 -15.32
N ILE A 449 -6.20 6.83 -14.43
CA ILE A 449 -6.90 6.74 -13.15
C ILE A 449 -6.46 7.80 -12.12
N ASN A 450 -5.28 8.43 -12.32
CA ASN A 450 -4.79 9.53 -11.47
C ASN A 450 -5.28 10.91 -11.98
N ARG A 451 -6.08 10.98 -13.06
CA ARG A 451 -6.51 12.25 -13.66
C ARG A 451 -7.85 12.70 -13.08
N TRP A 452 -7.84 13.78 -12.29
CA TRP A 452 -9.05 14.54 -11.99
C TRP A 452 -9.64 15.14 -13.30
N PRO A 453 -10.98 15.26 -13.45
CA PRO A 453 -11.58 15.71 -14.71
C PRO A 453 -11.09 17.09 -15.17
N ILE A 454 -10.88 17.25 -16.48
CA ILE A 454 -10.35 18.50 -17.06
C ILE A 454 -11.30 19.68 -16.83
N GLU A 455 -12.61 19.46 -16.87
CA GLU A 455 -13.62 20.49 -16.58
C GLU A 455 -13.53 20.99 -15.14
N ASN A 456 -13.21 20.11 -14.19
CA ASN A 456 -13.02 20.49 -12.79
C ASN A 456 -11.75 21.36 -12.64
N PHE A 457 -10.68 21.06 -13.38
CA PHE A 457 -9.50 21.94 -13.42
C PHE A 457 -9.80 23.30 -14.06
N LEU A 458 -10.57 23.35 -15.16
CA LEU A 458 -10.99 24.59 -15.80
C LEU A 458 -11.81 25.48 -14.85
N GLN A 459 -12.83 24.89 -14.20
CA GLN A 459 -13.63 25.58 -13.19
C GLN A 459 -12.74 26.06 -12.04
N LEU A 460 -11.84 25.20 -11.52
CA LEU A 460 -10.91 25.54 -10.45
C LEU A 460 -10.02 26.73 -10.81
N CYS A 461 -9.43 26.78 -12.01
CA CYS A 461 -8.55 27.86 -12.42
C CYS A 461 -9.26 29.22 -12.35
N GLY A 462 -10.49 29.31 -12.87
CA GLY A 462 -11.28 30.54 -12.85
C GLY A 462 -11.62 31.00 -11.43
N VAL A 463 -12.14 30.10 -10.59
CA VAL A 463 -12.53 30.48 -9.21
C VAL A 463 -11.31 30.73 -8.30
N LEU A 464 -10.19 30.07 -8.54
CA LEU A 464 -8.94 30.27 -7.79
C LEU A 464 -8.25 31.57 -8.18
N ALA A 465 -8.21 31.94 -9.46
CA ALA A 465 -7.71 33.25 -9.90
C ALA A 465 -8.53 34.39 -9.27
N ALA A 466 -9.87 34.30 -9.35
CA ALA A 466 -10.77 35.29 -8.79
C ALA A 466 -10.67 35.43 -7.26
N ALA A 467 -10.55 34.31 -6.52
CA ALA A 467 -10.48 34.33 -5.06
C ALA A 467 -9.10 34.70 -4.50
N SER A 468 -8.01 34.35 -5.19
CA SER A 468 -6.63 34.62 -4.72
C SER A 468 -6.07 35.98 -5.17
N GLY A 469 -6.62 36.57 -6.23
CA GLY A 469 -6.07 37.77 -6.88
C GLY A 469 -4.71 37.55 -7.57
N ARG A 470 -4.34 36.30 -7.86
CA ARG A 470 -3.08 35.93 -8.54
C ARG A 470 -3.33 35.40 -9.96
N GLU A 471 -2.37 35.60 -10.86
CA GLU A 471 -2.36 34.91 -12.16
C GLU A 471 -2.26 33.39 -11.93
N VAL A 472 -3.18 32.64 -12.54
CA VAL A 472 -3.15 31.17 -12.58
C VAL A 472 -2.53 30.73 -13.89
N LEU A 473 -1.37 30.09 -13.83
CA LEU A 473 -0.70 29.49 -14.98
C LEU A 473 -1.13 28.03 -15.10
N PHE A 474 -1.92 27.72 -16.12
CA PHE A 474 -2.53 26.41 -16.30
C PHE A 474 -1.78 25.58 -17.34
N PHE A 475 -1.22 24.45 -16.91
CA PHE A 475 -0.58 23.45 -17.75
C PHE A 475 -1.54 22.27 -17.97
N VAL A 476 -1.85 21.99 -19.23
CA VAL A 476 -2.79 20.93 -19.64
C VAL A 476 -2.04 19.73 -20.19
N ASP A 477 -2.46 18.52 -19.78
CA ASP A 477 -1.97 17.26 -20.38
C ASP A 477 -2.23 17.26 -21.90
N GLY A 478 -1.23 16.87 -22.71
CA GLY A 478 -1.39 16.82 -24.17
C GLY A 478 -2.54 15.92 -24.65
N HIS A 479 -2.97 14.93 -23.85
CA HIS A 479 -4.14 14.10 -24.15
C HIS A 479 -5.49 14.76 -23.82
N ALA A 480 -5.51 15.80 -22.98
CA ALA A 480 -6.71 16.54 -22.60
C ALA A 480 -6.85 17.87 -23.35
N LEU A 481 -5.75 18.40 -23.91
CA LEU A 481 -5.72 19.67 -24.61
C LEU A 481 -6.39 19.58 -25.98
N ASN A 482 -7.55 20.22 -26.12
CA ASN A 482 -8.31 20.35 -27.36
C ASN A 482 -8.83 21.79 -27.52
N ASP A 483 -9.46 22.11 -28.65
CA ASP A 483 -9.92 23.47 -28.96
C ASP A 483 -10.98 24.00 -28.00
N ALA A 484 -11.84 23.13 -27.44
CA ALA A 484 -12.81 23.53 -26.42
C ALA A 484 -12.12 23.92 -25.11
N VAL A 485 -11.11 23.15 -24.67
CA VAL A 485 -10.28 23.50 -23.49
C VAL A 485 -9.51 24.80 -23.74
N ARG A 486 -8.96 25.03 -24.94
CA ARG A 486 -8.29 26.29 -25.30
C ARG A 486 -9.25 27.48 -25.25
N SER A 487 -10.40 27.39 -25.93
CA SER A 487 -11.44 28.44 -25.92
C SER A 487 -11.87 28.76 -24.50
N ARG A 488 -12.14 27.71 -23.70
CA ARG A 488 -12.59 27.89 -22.32
C ARG A 488 -11.54 28.54 -21.44
N CYS A 489 -10.25 28.26 -21.63
CA CYS A 489 -9.17 28.98 -20.93
C CYS A 489 -9.17 30.48 -21.28
N THR A 490 -9.34 30.85 -22.56
CA THR A 490 -9.32 32.26 -22.98
C THR A 490 -10.52 33.09 -22.47
N GLU A 491 -11.58 32.43 -22.01
CA GLU A 491 -12.76 33.07 -21.40
C GLU A 491 -12.58 33.34 -19.89
N LEU A 492 -11.52 32.84 -19.24
CA LEU A 492 -11.34 32.92 -17.79
C LEU A 492 -10.39 34.08 -17.40
N PRO A 493 -10.88 35.15 -16.73
CA PRO A 493 -10.02 36.25 -16.29
C PRO A 493 -8.94 35.77 -15.29
N GLY A 494 -7.71 36.24 -15.48
CA GLY A 494 -6.58 35.89 -14.62
C GLY A 494 -6.00 34.48 -14.83
N VAL A 495 -6.47 33.73 -15.83
CA VAL A 495 -5.93 32.41 -16.20
C VAL A 495 -5.13 32.52 -17.49
N THR A 496 -3.88 32.07 -17.48
CA THR A 496 -3.04 31.93 -18.66
C THR A 496 -2.83 30.44 -18.94
N LEU A 497 -3.29 29.96 -20.11
CA LEU A 497 -2.93 28.64 -20.62
C LEU A 497 -1.46 28.65 -21.05
N MET A 498 -0.67 27.71 -20.54
CA MET A 498 0.76 27.59 -20.82
C MET A 498 1.05 26.51 -21.86
N ASP A 499 1.89 26.85 -22.84
CA ASP A 499 2.46 25.90 -23.80
C ASP A 499 3.60 25.07 -23.17
N CYS A 500 4.11 24.09 -23.93
CA CYS A 500 5.27 23.30 -23.55
C CYS A 500 6.50 24.20 -23.34
N LEU A 501 7.05 24.21 -22.12
CA LEU A 501 8.29 24.90 -21.78
C LEU A 501 9.49 23.94 -21.79
N PRO A 502 10.69 24.44 -22.13
CA PRO A 502 11.96 23.82 -21.74
C PRO A 502 12.02 23.56 -20.22
N MET A 503 12.71 22.49 -19.80
CA MET A 503 12.69 22.05 -18.40
C MET A 503 13.33 23.04 -17.42
N ASP A 504 14.33 23.82 -17.85
CA ASP A 504 14.97 24.89 -17.09
C ASP A 504 14.03 26.09 -16.87
N ALA A 505 13.30 26.47 -17.92
CA ALA A 505 12.25 27.48 -17.89
C ALA A 505 11.08 27.04 -16.99
N PHE A 506 10.67 25.77 -17.07
CA PHE A 506 9.64 25.19 -16.21
C PHE A 506 10.06 25.15 -14.74
N ASP A 507 11.28 24.68 -14.43
CA ASP A 507 11.82 24.65 -13.07
C ASP A 507 11.97 26.05 -12.46
N ALA A 508 12.42 27.04 -13.24
CA ALA A 508 12.49 28.43 -12.80
C ALA A 508 11.11 29.04 -12.51
N LEU A 509 10.10 28.71 -13.33
CA LEU A 509 8.72 29.14 -13.10
C LEU A 509 8.13 28.49 -11.84
N VAL A 510 8.30 27.16 -11.71
CA VAL A 510 7.87 26.40 -10.53
C VAL A 510 8.49 26.97 -9.26
N ALA A 511 9.80 27.20 -9.22
CA ALA A 511 10.50 27.76 -8.06
C ALA A 511 10.03 29.17 -7.66
N SER A 512 9.30 29.90 -8.52
CA SER A 512 8.76 31.23 -8.21
C SER A 512 7.33 31.23 -7.66
N ALA A 513 6.61 30.12 -7.76
CA ALA A 513 5.18 30.06 -7.46
C ALA A 513 4.85 30.32 -5.97
N VAL A 514 3.64 30.82 -5.69
CA VAL A 514 3.07 30.85 -4.32
C VAL A 514 2.37 29.54 -3.93
N LEU A 515 1.89 28.79 -4.94
CA LEU A 515 1.09 27.58 -4.77
C LEU A 515 1.18 26.73 -6.06
N PHE A 516 1.22 25.40 -5.90
CA PHE A 516 1.12 24.45 -7.00
C PHE A 516 -0.06 23.49 -6.79
N VAL A 517 -1.01 23.39 -7.73
CA VAL A 517 -2.17 22.50 -7.63
C VAL A 517 -2.18 21.50 -8.78
N ALA A 518 -2.19 20.19 -8.48
CA ALA A 518 -2.05 19.18 -9.52
C ALA A 518 -2.60 17.81 -9.14
N ASN A 519 -2.72 16.92 -10.12
CA ASN A 519 -2.79 15.49 -9.85
C ASN A 519 -1.47 14.95 -9.26
N ASP A 520 -1.45 13.66 -8.92
CA ASP A 520 -0.22 12.93 -8.66
C ASP A 520 0.70 12.84 -9.91
N THR A 521 1.81 13.61 -9.90
CA THR A 521 2.68 13.85 -11.07
C THR A 521 4.13 14.19 -10.71
N GLY A 522 5.06 14.01 -11.67
CA GLY A 522 6.44 14.49 -11.56
C GLY A 522 6.57 15.98 -11.18
N PRO A 523 5.93 16.91 -11.92
CA PRO A 523 5.93 18.34 -11.62
C PRO A 523 5.58 18.75 -10.18
N LYS A 524 4.60 18.09 -9.53
CA LYS A 524 4.30 18.42 -8.13
C LYS A 524 5.43 18.08 -7.16
N HIS A 525 6.21 17.03 -7.44
CA HIS A 525 7.39 16.69 -6.63
C HIS A 525 8.52 17.69 -6.83
N LEU A 526 8.67 18.25 -8.03
CA LEU A 526 9.59 19.36 -8.29
C LEU A 526 9.18 20.59 -7.47
N ALA A 527 7.89 20.96 -7.49
CA ALA A 527 7.36 22.07 -6.69
C ALA A 527 7.64 21.90 -5.18
N ALA A 528 7.31 20.74 -4.61
CA ALA A 528 7.60 20.41 -3.21
C ALA A 528 9.11 20.42 -2.89
N ALA A 529 9.96 19.96 -3.82
CA ALA A 529 11.42 20.01 -3.67
C ALA A 529 11.97 21.44 -3.75
N ARG A 530 11.33 22.35 -4.51
CA ARG A 530 11.66 23.78 -4.52
C ARG A 530 11.10 24.56 -3.33
N GLY A 531 10.35 23.91 -2.44
CA GLY A 531 9.74 24.54 -1.27
C GLY A 531 8.44 25.28 -1.55
N VAL A 532 7.82 25.03 -2.71
CA VAL A 532 6.49 25.55 -3.04
C VAL A 532 5.43 24.70 -2.34
N PRO A 533 4.47 25.32 -1.63
CA PRO A 533 3.32 24.60 -1.09
C PRO A 533 2.50 23.95 -2.21
N VAL A 534 2.15 22.68 -2.04
CA VAL A 534 1.44 21.89 -3.06
C VAL A 534 0.10 21.40 -2.55
N VAL A 535 -0.95 21.54 -3.36
CA VAL A 535 -2.22 20.81 -3.19
C VAL A 535 -2.30 19.72 -4.26
N SER A 536 -2.08 18.47 -3.85
CA SER A 536 -2.13 17.30 -4.73
C SER A 536 -3.50 16.63 -4.66
N ILE A 537 -4.14 16.41 -5.80
CA ILE A 537 -5.36 15.59 -5.91
C ILE A 537 -4.91 14.16 -6.25
N ALA A 538 -5.31 13.17 -5.45
CA ALA A 538 -4.83 11.80 -5.59
C ALA A 538 -5.91 10.75 -5.29
N ILE A 539 -5.75 9.57 -5.89
CA ILE A 539 -6.47 8.37 -5.48
C ILE A 539 -5.83 7.77 -4.22
N PRO A 540 -6.59 7.15 -3.29
CA PRO A 540 -6.05 6.44 -2.12
C PRO A 540 -5.50 5.07 -2.50
N ARG A 541 -4.66 5.01 -3.55
CA ARG A 541 -3.97 3.81 -4.03
C ARG A 541 -2.51 3.82 -3.63
N LEU A 542 -1.89 4.99 -3.72
CA LEU A 542 -0.51 5.22 -3.35
C LEU A 542 -0.42 5.27 -1.83
N ASN A 543 0.74 4.89 -1.27
CA ASN A 543 1.05 5.41 0.05
C ASN A 543 1.28 6.90 -0.13
N TRP A 544 0.28 7.74 0.17
CA TRP A 544 0.39 9.18 -0.03
C TRP A 544 1.50 9.78 0.85
N GLU A 545 1.88 9.09 1.93
CA GLU A 545 3.03 9.38 2.79
C GLU A 545 4.35 9.37 2.00
N GLU A 546 4.55 8.36 1.14
CA GLU A 546 5.73 8.23 0.25
C GLU A 546 5.90 9.49 -0.60
N TRP A 547 4.78 10.10 -0.98
CA TRP A 547 4.69 11.22 -1.92
C TRP A 547 4.32 12.55 -1.26
N GLY A 548 4.55 12.67 0.06
CA GLY A 548 4.23 13.85 0.87
C GLY A 548 4.69 15.19 0.26
N GLN A 549 3.85 16.21 0.42
CA GLN A 549 4.15 17.58 0.02
C GLN A 549 4.84 18.34 1.16
N ASN A 550 6.07 18.82 0.94
CA ASN A 550 6.78 19.66 1.89
C ASN A 550 6.05 21.00 2.16
N GLN A 551 6.53 21.74 3.19
CA GLN A 551 6.17 23.14 3.45
C GLN A 551 4.66 23.42 3.40
N GLY A 552 3.93 22.84 4.35
CA GLY A 552 2.48 23.06 4.51
C GLY A 552 1.59 22.42 3.43
N GLY A 553 2.17 21.74 2.43
CA GLY A 553 1.40 21.10 1.36
C GLY A 553 0.44 19.99 1.85
N VAL A 554 -0.58 19.74 1.03
CA VAL A 554 -1.73 18.86 1.33
C VAL A 554 -1.97 17.89 0.17
N ILE A 555 -2.31 16.65 0.50
CA ILE A 555 -2.84 15.68 -0.47
C ILE A 555 -4.33 15.48 -0.18
N LEU A 556 -5.16 15.66 -1.19
CA LEU A 556 -6.60 15.42 -1.15
C LEU A 556 -6.91 14.06 -1.78
N SER A 557 -7.56 13.19 -1.01
CA SER A 557 -8.07 11.91 -1.52
C SER A 557 -9.43 11.60 -0.92
N ARG A 558 -10.29 10.90 -1.67
CA ARG A 558 -11.53 10.35 -1.11
C ARG A 558 -11.33 8.90 -0.66
N THR A 559 -11.55 8.66 0.62
CA THR A 559 -11.63 7.35 1.27
C THR A 559 -12.67 6.46 0.59
N VAL A 560 -12.25 5.28 0.13
CA VAL A 560 -13.11 4.30 -0.54
C VAL A 560 -12.73 2.89 -0.07
N PRO A 561 -13.67 1.95 0.02
CA PRO A 561 -13.37 0.65 0.63
C PRO A 561 -12.51 -0.26 -0.28
N CYS A 562 -12.24 0.20 -1.51
CA CYS A 562 -11.25 -0.37 -2.43
C CYS A 562 -9.98 0.49 -2.55
N ALA A 563 -9.60 1.26 -1.53
CA ALA A 563 -8.30 1.89 -1.44
C ALA A 563 -7.17 0.83 -1.49
N GLY A 564 -6.01 1.20 -2.04
CA GLY A 564 -4.91 0.27 -2.35
C GLY A 564 -5.12 -0.62 -3.59
N CYS A 565 -6.14 -0.38 -4.44
CA CYS A 565 -6.55 -1.32 -5.52
C CYS A 565 -5.55 -1.64 -6.64
N GLY A 566 -4.34 -1.05 -6.64
CA GLY A 566 -3.27 -1.42 -7.57
C GLY A 566 -3.45 -1.02 -9.04
N LEU A 567 -4.47 -0.24 -9.40
CA LEU A 567 -4.83 0.04 -10.79
C LEU A 567 -4.11 1.23 -11.42
N ASN A 568 -3.78 1.10 -12.71
CA ASN A 568 -3.30 2.16 -13.59
C ASN A 568 -4.35 2.60 -14.65
N ASN A 569 -5.28 1.72 -15.03
CA ASN A 569 -6.35 2.04 -15.99
C ASN A 569 -7.67 2.32 -15.25
N ARG A 570 -8.35 3.41 -15.61
CA ARG A 570 -9.68 3.81 -15.12
C ARG A 570 -10.74 2.77 -15.48
N ASP A 571 -10.70 2.21 -16.69
CA ASP A 571 -11.69 1.21 -17.16
C ASP A 571 -11.68 -0.05 -16.29
N ALA A 572 -10.53 -0.39 -15.70
CA ALA A 572 -10.37 -1.53 -14.81
C ALA A 572 -11.01 -1.33 -13.42
N CYS A 573 -11.42 -0.11 -13.06
CA CYS A 573 -11.89 0.26 -11.73
C CYS A 573 -13.24 -0.37 -11.37
N GLY A 574 -14.17 -0.45 -12.32
CA GLY A 574 -15.57 -0.83 -12.06
C GLY A 574 -16.36 0.20 -11.23
N ARG A 575 -15.78 1.37 -10.92
CA ARG A 575 -16.37 2.48 -10.14
C ARG A 575 -16.04 3.86 -10.74
N ASP A 576 -15.71 3.91 -12.03
CA ASP A 576 -15.34 5.13 -12.77
C ASP A 576 -14.35 6.08 -12.07
N ALA A 577 -13.37 5.50 -11.35
CA ALA A 577 -12.42 6.23 -10.52
C ALA A 577 -13.08 7.23 -9.53
N ALA A 578 -14.25 6.89 -8.97
CA ALA A 578 -15.01 7.74 -8.04
C ALA A 578 -14.19 8.32 -6.87
N CYS A 579 -13.12 7.64 -6.46
CA CYS A 579 -12.17 8.13 -5.43
C CYS A 579 -11.36 9.38 -5.81
N ILE A 580 -11.36 9.79 -7.09
CA ILE A 580 -10.82 11.08 -7.54
C ILE A 580 -11.87 11.91 -8.30
N THR A 581 -12.68 11.29 -9.16
CA THR A 581 -13.64 12.03 -10.01
C THR A 581 -14.76 12.73 -9.23
N THR A 582 -15.05 12.30 -8.00
CA THR A 582 -16.05 12.92 -7.10
C THR A 582 -15.45 13.85 -6.03
N ILE A 583 -14.17 14.22 -6.16
CA ILE A 583 -13.59 15.33 -5.40
C ILE A 583 -14.09 16.63 -6.04
N SER A 584 -14.83 17.44 -5.29
CA SER A 584 -15.49 18.65 -5.81
C SER A 584 -14.52 19.82 -5.98
N VAL A 585 -14.85 20.76 -6.88
CA VAL A 585 -14.02 21.96 -7.13
C VAL A 585 -14.00 22.86 -5.89
N GLU A 586 -15.11 22.96 -5.18
CA GLU A 586 -15.28 23.74 -3.95
C GLU A 586 -14.39 23.19 -2.84
N THR A 587 -14.28 21.87 -2.73
CA THR A 587 -13.36 21.19 -1.80
C THR A 587 -11.90 21.55 -2.10
N VAL A 588 -11.48 21.46 -3.38
CA VAL A 588 -10.10 21.78 -3.77
C VAL A 588 -9.80 23.26 -3.61
N LEU A 589 -10.72 24.14 -4.01
CA LEU A 589 -10.61 25.60 -3.85
C LEU A 589 -10.41 25.98 -2.39
N LYS A 590 -11.24 25.47 -1.47
CA LYS A 590 -11.10 25.76 -0.04
C LYS A 590 -9.71 25.40 0.47
N VAL A 591 -9.20 24.21 0.13
CA VAL A 591 -7.87 23.75 0.54
C VAL A 591 -6.76 24.58 -0.09
N ALA A 592 -6.89 24.92 -1.38
CA ALA A 592 -5.94 25.76 -2.11
C ALA A 592 -5.82 27.16 -1.49
N LEU A 593 -6.95 27.75 -1.06
CA LEU A 593 -6.97 29.03 -0.35
C LEU A 593 -6.42 28.90 1.07
N ASP A 594 -6.79 27.86 1.83
CA ASP A 594 -6.23 27.61 3.17
C ASP A 594 -4.69 27.56 3.15
N VAL A 595 -4.10 26.85 2.17
CA VAL A 595 -2.65 26.73 1.98
C VAL A 595 -2.02 28.03 1.43
N PHE A 596 -2.72 28.75 0.54
CA PHE A 596 -2.25 30.03 -0.01
C PHE A 596 -2.21 31.16 1.02
N GLU A 597 -3.14 31.20 1.98
CA GLU A 597 -3.08 32.19 3.06
C GLU A 597 -1.96 31.86 4.06
N GLN A 598 -1.74 30.57 4.36
CA GLN A 598 -0.61 30.12 5.20
C GLN A 598 0.75 30.53 4.60
N SER A 599 0.92 30.42 3.29
CA SER A 599 2.18 30.79 2.60
C SER A 599 2.42 32.29 2.43
N LYS A 600 1.56 33.14 3.01
CA LYS A 600 1.79 34.59 3.19
C LYS A 600 2.28 34.95 4.59
N THR A 601 2.09 34.06 5.57
CA THR A 601 2.45 34.28 6.98
C THR A 601 3.82 33.71 7.37
N GLU A 602 4.41 32.91 6.48
CA GLU A 602 5.79 32.38 6.55
C GLU A 602 6.73 33.15 5.61
#